data_AF-A0AAD8DWM6-F1
#
_entry.id   AF-A0AAD8DWM6-F1
#
_cell.length_a   1.000
_cell.length_b   1.000
_cell.length_c   1.000
_cell.angle_alpha   90.00
_cell.angle_beta   90.00
_cell.angle_gamma   90.00
#
_symmetry.space_group_name_H-M   'P 1'
#
loop_
_entity.id
_entity.type
_entity.pdbx_description
1 polymer ?
#
loop_
_entity_poly.entity_id
_entity_poly.type
_entity_poly.pdbx_seq_one_letter_code
_entity_poly.pdbx_strand_id
1 'polypeptide(L)'
;MICDSDCRILSLNAKFGGAAHDAFIWQNSNVNNFMQNLHRNNEIVWLLGDSGYPQRPWLMTPYSDPVPNSVEDNFNKAHGSARVVIENTFGRLKNRWRCLRDGQEGWRDRTLHYRPEKCAQIISMLCLA
;
A
#
# COMPACT_ATOMS: atom_id res chain seq x y z
N MET A 1 1.04 -2.46 2.66
CA MET A 1 1.12 -3.67 1.80
C MET A 1 1.79 -3.27 0.50
N ILE A 2 2.56 -4.17 -0.11
CA ILE A 2 3.19 -3.96 -1.41
C ILE A 2 2.83 -5.15 -2.30
N CYS A 3 2.47 -4.89 -3.56
CA CYS A 3 2.16 -5.90 -4.56
C CYS A 3 2.88 -5.62 -5.88
N ASP A 4 3.02 -6.65 -6.70
CA ASP A 4 3.45 -6.51 -8.10
C ASP A 4 2.26 -6.17 -9.02
N SER A 5 2.54 -6.06 -10.34
CA SER A 5 1.53 -5.79 -11.38
C SER A 5 0.47 -6.89 -11.53
N ASP A 6 0.78 -8.12 -11.10
CA ASP A 6 -0.12 -9.27 -11.17
C ASP A 6 -1.02 -9.39 -9.93
N CYS A 7 -1.02 -8.36 -9.06
CA CYS A 7 -1.66 -8.37 -7.74
C CYS A 7 -1.08 -9.41 -6.77
N ARG A 8 0.14 -9.91 -6.98
CA ARG A 8 0.81 -10.77 -6.00
C ARG A 8 1.35 -9.93 -4.88
N ILE A 9 1.07 -10.33 -3.64
CA ILE A 9 1.52 -9.61 -2.45
C ILE A 9 3.00 -9.95 -2.23
N LEU A 10 3.86 -8.94 -2.32
CA LEU A 10 5.31 -9.07 -2.13
C LEU A 10 5.70 -8.83 -0.67
N SER A 11 4.97 -7.95 0.02
CA SER A 11 5.23 -7.63 1.41
C SER A 11 4.00 -7.12 2.13
N LEU A 12 3.84 -7.57 3.37
CA LEU A 12 2.77 -7.17 4.28
C LEU A 12 3.37 -6.76 5.62
N ASN A 13 2.92 -5.61 6.13
CA ASN A 13 3.22 -5.17 7.49
C ASN A 13 1.91 -4.93 8.23
N ALA A 14 1.53 -5.85 9.11
CA ALA A 14 0.32 -5.79 9.92
C ALA A 14 0.59 -5.35 11.38
N LYS A 15 1.78 -4.81 11.67
CA LYS A 15 2.20 -4.41 13.03
C LYS A 15 1.60 -3.09 13.50
N PHE A 16 1.10 -2.27 12.57
CA PHE A 16 0.61 -0.94 12.86
C PHE A 16 -0.91 -0.88 12.66
N GLY A 17 -1.60 -0.22 13.59
CA GLY A 17 -3.04 0.04 13.48
C GLY A 17 -3.36 1.08 12.41
N GLY A 18 -4.62 1.16 11.98
CA GLY A 18 -5.05 2.00 10.85
C GLY A 18 -4.93 3.52 11.03
N ALA A 19 -4.55 4.00 12.22
CA ALA A 19 -4.29 5.42 12.49
C ALA A 19 -2.80 5.80 12.32
N ALA A 20 -1.91 4.84 12.10
CA ALA A 20 -0.50 5.13 11.90
C ALA A 20 -0.27 5.76 10.52
N HIS A 21 0.54 6.82 10.47
CA HIS A 21 0.89 7.49 9.21
C HIS A 21 1.72 6.56 8.31
N ASP A 22 1.40 6.54 7.02
CA ASP A 22 2.09 5.74 6.01
C ASP A 22 3.60 5.99 5.97
N ALA A 23 4.02 7.27 6.05
CA ALA A 23 5.44 7.62 6.16
C ALA A 23 6.12 7.02 7.39
N PHE A 24 5.42 6.94 8.53
CA PHE A 24 5.96 6.34 9.76
C PHE A 24 6.10 4.82 9.61
N ILE A 25 5.09 4.16 9.04
CA ILE A 25 5.13 2.72 8.75
C ILE A 25 6.28 2.41 7.79
N TRP A 26 6.45 3.22 6.74
CA TRP A 26 7.53 3.09 5.78
C TRP A 26 8.90 3.20 6.43
N GLN A 27 9.14 4.26 7.21
CA GLN A 27 10.39 4.50 7.91
C GLN A 27 10.77 3.33 8.84
N ASN A 28 9.78 2.70 9.47
CA ASN A 28 9.95 1.58 10.39
C ASN A 28 9.77 0.20 9.72
N SER A 29 9.82 0.12 8.39
CA SER A 29 9.65 -1.14 7.65
C SER A 29 11.00 -1.75 7.25
N ASN A 30 11.09 -3.09 7.29
CA ASN A 30 12.23 -3.83 6.73
C ASN A 30 12.37 -3.61 5.22
N VAL A 31 11.26 -3.32 4.53
CA VAL A 31 11.27 -3.06 3.09
C VAL A 31 12.04 -1.77 2.76
N ASN A 32 11.90 -0.73 3.58
CA ASN A 32 12.68 0.50 3.36
C ASN A 32 14.20 0.23 3.45
N ASN A 33 14.64 -0.59 4.40
CA ASN A 33 16.06 -0.99 4.50
C ASN A 33 16.50 -1.84 3.30
N PHE A 34 15.64 -2.76 2.84
CA PHE A 34 15.90 -3.58 1.68
C PHE A 34 16.06 -2.73 0.40
N MET A 35 15.12 -1.82 0.14
CA MET A 35 15.17 -0.92 -1.02
C MET A 35 16.39 0.01 -1.00
N GLN A 36 16.80 0.49 0.19
CA GLN A 36 18.04 1.27 0.34
C GLN A 36 19.27 0.46 -0.06
N ASN A 37 19.33 -0.82 0.31
CA ASN A 37 20.44 -1.68 -0.06
C ASN A 37 20.48 -1.97 -1.57
N LEU A 38 19.32 -2.25 -2.19
CA LEU A 38 19.22 -2.40 -3.65
C LEU A 38 19.74 -1.15 -4.37
N HIS A 39 19.30 0.04 -3.92
CA HIS A 39 19.75 1.29 -4.49
C HIS A 39 21.26 1.51 -4.32
N ARG A 40 21.83 1.19 -3.13
CA ARG A 40 23.29 1.25 -2.89
C ARG A 40 24.08 0.29 -3.78
N ASN A 41 23.46 -0.82 -4.18
CA ASN A 41 24.03 -1.80 -5.10
C ASN A 41 23.79 -1.45 -6.59
N ASN A 42 23.28 -0.25 -6.90
CA ASN A 42 22.93 0.20 -8.24
C ASN A 42 21.84 -0.63 -8.94
N GLU A 43 20.99 -1.31 -8.18
CA GLU A 43 19.81 -1.97 -8.75
C GLU A 43 18.69 -0.95 -9.01
N ILE A 44 18.10 -1.02 -10.21
CA ILE A 44 17.04 -0.10 -10.64
C ILE A 44 15.69 -0.70 -10.25
N VAL A 45 15.21 -0.35 -9.07
CA VAL A 45 13.90 -0.79 -8.54
C VAL A 45 13.12 0.39 -7.99
N TRP A 46 11.83 0.44 -8.29
CA TRP A 46 10.93 1.53 -7.90
C TRP A 46 9.66 1.01 -7.25
N LEU A 47 9.25 1.68 -6.18
CA LEU A 47 7.92 1.54 -5.59
C LEU A 47 7.07 2.76 -5.94
N LEU A 48 5.76 2.57 -6.10
CA LEU A 48 4.80 3.65 -6.31
C LEU A 48 4.02 3.92 -5.01
N GLY A 49 4.38 4.98 -4.31
CA GLY A 49 3.73 5.45 -3.07
C GLY A 49 2.65 6.51 -3.36
N ASP A 50 1.71 6.73 -2.44
CA ASP A 50 0.81 7.88 -2.51
C ASP A 50 1.48 9.11 -1.93
N SER A 51 0.77 10.24 -1.92
CA SER A 51 1.22 11.49 -1.34
C SER A 51 1.49 11.42 0.16
N GLY A 52 1.06 10.36 0.86
CA GLY A 52 1.37 10.13 2.27
C GLY A 52 2.78 9.61 2.52
N TYR A 53 3.49 9.17 1.47
CA TYR A 53 4.87 8.72 1.55
C TYR A 53 5.85 9.84 1.16
N PRO A 54 7.10 9.79 1.66
CA PRO A 54 8.11 10.75 1.25
C PRO A 54 8.82 10.29 -0.04
N GLN A 55 9.01 11.20 -1.01
CA GLN A 55 9.74 10.92 -2.26
C GLN A 55 11.18 10.43 -2.01
N ARG A 56 11.62 9.36 -2.69
CA ARG A 56 12.98 8.79 -2.61
C ARG A 56 13.48 8.31 -3.98
N PRO A 57 14.79 8.05 -4.15
CA PRO A 57 15.34 7.45 -5.38
C PRO A 57 14.84 6.04 -5.70
N TRP A 58 14.04 5.42 -4.83
CA TRP A 58 13.44 4.09 -5.00
C TRP A 58 11.93 4.10 -4.66
N LEU A 59 11.33 5.27 -4.42
CA LEU A 59 9.92 5.45 -4.07
C LEU A 59 9.37 6.71 -4.73
N MET A 60 8.49 6.53 -5.69
CA MET A 60 7.86 7.59 -6.47
C MET A 60 6.48 7.91 -5.93
N THR A 61 6.25 9.19 -5.65
CA THR A 61 4.99 9.75 -5.18
C THR A 61 4.43 10.71 -6.22
N PRO A 62 3.11 10.91 -6.29
CA PRO A 62 2.51 11.87 -7.22
C PRO A 62 2.99 13.30 -6.91
N TYR A 63 3.01 14.16 -7.92
CA TYR A 63 3.24 15.59 -7.75
C TYR A 63 2.04 16.24 -7.06
N SER A 64 2.31 17.17 -6.15
CA SER A 64 1.28 18.03 -5.55
C SER A 64 0.89 19.14 -6.51
N ASP A 65 -0.41 19.41 -6.62
CA ASP A 65 -0.99 20.51 -7.40
C ASP A 65 -0.43 20.66 -8.83
N PRO A 66 -0.47 19.59 -9.66
CA PRO A 66 0.03 19.68 -11.02
C PRO A 66 -0.85 20.62 -11.87
N VAL A 67 -0.21 21.37 -12.78
CA VAL A 67 -0.93 22.19 -13.75
C VAL A 67 -1.66 21.26 -14.75
N PRO A 68 -2.95 21.50 -15.07
CA PRO A 68 -3.67 20.65 -16.01
C PRO A 68 -2.95 20.50 -17.35
N ASN A 69 -2.84 19.27 -17.86
CA ASN A 69 -2.13 18.90 -19.09
C ASN A 69 -0.61 19.12 -19.06
N SER A 70 -0.01 19.38 -17.90
CA SER A 70 1.45 19.41 -17.75
C SER A 70 2.06 18.01 -17.75
N VAL A 71 3.39 17.94 -17.77
CA VAL A 71 4.13 16.68 -17.69
C VAL A 71 3.87 15.98 -16.35
N GLU A 72 3.73 16.77 -15.28
CA GLU A 72 3.40 16.32 -13.93
C GLU A 72 1.97 15.76 -13.84
N ASP A 73 0.99 16.40 -14.49
CA ASP A 73 -0.39 15.90 -14.56
C ASP A 73 -0.45 14.57 -15.33
N ASN A 74 0.25 14.48 -16.47
CA ASN A 74 0.35 13.24 -17.23
C ASN A 74 1.07 12.13 -16.44
N PHE A 75 2.11 12.48 -15.69
CA PHE A 75 2.75 11.57 -14.76
C PHE A 75 1.78 11.07 -13.69
N ASN A 76 1.04 11.97 -13.03
CA ASN A 76 0.07 11.61 -12.00
C ASN A 76 -1.05 10.71 -12.55
N LYS A 77 -1.50 10.92 -13.78
CA LYS A 77 -2.46 10.03 -14.46
C LYS A 77 -1.89 8.62 -14.64
N ALA A 78 -0.66 8.51 -15.16
CA ALA A 78 0.00 7.22 -15.34
C ALA A 78 0.28 6.51 -14.00
N HIS A 79 0.76 7.27 -13.01
CA HIS A 79 1.04 6.80 -11.66
C HIS A 79 -0.23 6.29 -10.96
N GLY A 80 -1.32 7.05 -11.03
CA GLY A 80 -2.63 6.66 -10.53
C GLY A 80 -3.16 5.39 -11.20
N SER A 81 -3.05 5.30 -12.53
CA SER A 81 -3.44 4.10 -13.28
C SER A 81 -2.65 2.86 -12.86
N ALA A 82 -1.33 2.98 -12.68
CA ALA A 82 -0.50 1.87 -12.20
C ALA A 82 -0.87 1.46 -10.76
N ARG A 83 -1.24 2.42 -9.91
CA ARG A 83 -1.68 2.15 -8.52
C ARG A 83 -3.04 1.50 -8.39
N VAL A 84 -3.88 1.49 -9.43
CA VAL A 84 -5.15 0.72 -9.40
C VAL A 84 -4.90 -0.76 -9.05
N VAL A 85 -3.72 -1.30 -9.37
CA VAL A 85 -3.32 -2.67 -9.01
C VAL A 85 -3.31 -2.91 -7.49
N ILE A 86 -2.79 -1.99 -6.68
CA ILE A 86 -2.77 -2.19 -5.22
C ILE A 86 -4.18 -2.10 -4.63
N GLU A 87 -5.03 -1.23 -5.17
CA GLU A 87 -6.44 -1.12 -4.78
C GLU A 87 -7.22 -2.39 -5.13
N ASN A 88 -7.01 -2.92 -6.34
CA ASN A 88 -7.57 -4.20 -6.77
C ASN A 88 -7.09 -5.35 -5.89
N THR A 89 -5.82 -5.34 -5.47
CA THR A 89 -5.27 -6.34 -4.55
C THR A 89 -5.99 -6.31 -3.20
N PHE A 90 -6.21 -5.12 -2.63
CA PHE A 90 -7.03 -4.98 -1.42
C PHE A 90 -8.48 -5.45 -1.64
N GLY A 91 -9.09 -5.13 -2.78
CA GLY A 91 -10.44 -5.57 -3.14
C GLY A 91 -10.55 -7.09 -3.23
N ARG A 92 -9.60 -7.75 -3.90
CA ARG A 92 -9.51 -9.22 -3.97
C ARG A 92 -9.38 -9.85 -2.59
N LEU A 93 -8.53 -9.28 -1.73
CA LEU A 93 -8.33 -9.78 -0.37
C LEU A 93 -9.62 -9.66 0.46
N LYS A 94 -10.30 -8.51 0.43
CA LYS A 94 -11.57 -8.29 1.13
C LYS A 94 -12.70 -9.18 0.61
N ASN A 95 -12.74 -9.44 -0.70
CA ASN A 95 -13.75 -10.32 -1.30
C ASN A 95 -13.53 -11.80 -0.98
N ARG A 96 -12.26 -12.25 -0.99
CA ARG A 96 -11.90 -13.64 -0.62
C ARG A 96 -12.19 -13.89 0.86
N TRP A 97 -11.93 -12.90 1.72
CA TRP A 97 -12.02 -13.04 3.16
C TRP A 97 -13.01 -12.04 3.75
N ARG A 98 -14.28 -12.45 3.77
CA ARG A 98 -15.41 -11.60 4.16
C ARG A 98 -15.32 -11.04 5.59
N CYS A 99 -14.52 -11.66 6.47
CA CYS A 99 -14.21 -11.11 7.79
C CYS A 99 -13.43 -9.78 7.75
N LEU A 100 -12.88 -9.41 6.59
CA LEU A 100 -12.22 -8.12 6.32
C LEU A 100 -13.15 -7.12 5.62
N ARG A 101 -14.39 -7.51 5.27
CA ARG A 101 -15.41 -6.57 4.77
C ARG A 101 -16.04 -5.86 5.96
N ASP A 102 -15.50 -4.70 6.31
CA ASP A 102 -16.26 -3.77 7.14
C ASP A 102 -17.35 -3.11 6.28
N GLY A 103 -18.61 -3.38 6.64
CA GLY A 103 -19.76 -2.45 6.62
C GLY A 103 -20.06 -1.56 5.40
N GLN A 104 -19.67 -1.89 4.16
CA GLN A 104 -19.93 -0.99 3.02
C GLN A 104 -21.40 -0.83 2.59
N GLU A 105 -22.33 -1.62 3.13
CA GLU A 105 -23.77 -1.38 2.93
C GLU A 105 -24.49 -1.34 4.29
N GLY A 106 -24.73 -0.13 4.79
CA GLY A 106 -25.77 0.14 5.79
C GLY A 106 -25.40 0.07 7.28
N TRP A 107 -24.17 -0.27 7.68
CA TRP A 107 -23.80 -0.38 9.10
C TRP A 107 -22.96 0.80 9.59
N ARG A 108 -23.47 1.51 10.60
CA ARG A 108 -22.91 2.75 11.18
C ARG A 108 -21.71 2.56 12.12
N ASP A 109 -21.13 1.36 12.20
CA ASP A 109 -20.02 1.10 13.10
C ASP A 109 -18.83 0.51 12.34
N ARG A 110 -17.71 1.26 12.33
CA ARG A 110 -16.42 0.90 11.71
C ARG A 110 -15.61 0.00 12.66
N THR A 111 -16.26 -0.97 13.28
CA THR A 111 -15.65 -1.85 14.29
C THR A 111 -15.23 -3.16 13.66
N LEU A 112 -13.92 -3.46 13.76
CA LEU A 112 -13.38 -4.76 13.43
C LEU A 112 -14.14 -5.84 14.21
N HIS A 113 -14.65 -6.86 13.51
CA HIS A 113 -15.32 -8.02 14.13
C HIS A 113 -14.40 -8.80 15.09
N TYR A 114 -13.09 -8.61 14.98
CA TYR A 114 -12.09 -9.25 15.83
C TYR A 114 -11.16 -8.20 16.44
N ARG A 115 -10.50 -8.56 17.55
CA ARG A 115 -9.46 -7.70 18.14
C ARG A 115 -8.33 -7.46 17.12
N PRO A 116 -7.67 -6.29 17.13
CA PRO A 116 -6.64 -5.94 16.15
C PRO A 116 -5.54 -7.01 15.98
N GLU A 117 -5.15 -7.69 17.06
CA GLU A 117 -4.14 -8.75 17.02
C GLU A 117 -4.62 -9.95 16.20
N LYS A 118 -5.90 -10.31 16.36
CA LYS A 118 -6.51 -11.41 15.61
C LYS A 118 -6.72 -11.03 14.15
N CYS A 119 -7.09 -9.78 13.87
CA CYS A 119 -7.14 -9.25 12.50
C CYS A 119 -5.76 -9.30 11.83
N ALA A 120 -4.70 -8.88 12.53
CA ALA A 120 -3.34 -8.93 12.02
C ALA A 120 -2.89 -10.36 11.71
N GLN A 121 -3.20 -11.33 12.59
CA GLN A 121 -2.94 -12.75 12.34
C GLN A 121 -3.71 -13.28 11.13
N ILE A 122 -4.99 -12.96 11.03
CA ILE A 122 -5.84 -13.33 9.89
C ILE A 122 -5.19 -12.76 8.62
N ILE A 123 -5.02 -11.45 8.49
CA ILE A 123 -4.43 -10.82 7.29
C ILE A 123 -3.05 -11.43 6.95
N SER A 124 -2.20 -11.68 7.95
CA SER A 124 -0.88 -12.28 7.72
C SER A 124 -0.96 -13.70 7.17
N MET A 125 -1.82 -14.56 7.74
CA MET A 125 -2.02 -15.92 7.25
C MET A 125 -2.62 -15.95 5.85
N LEU A 126 -3.54 -15.03 5.56
CA LEU A 126 -4.27 -14.97 4.29
C LEU A 126 -3.44 -14.44 3.12
N CYS A 127 -2.41 -13.66 3.39
CA CYS A 127 -1.51 -13.13 2.36
C CYS A 127 -0.32 -14.05 2.06
N LEU A 128 -0.09 -15.08 2.89
CA LEU A 128 0.98 -16.07 2.73
C LEU A 128 0.48 -17.43 2.19
N ALA A 129 -0.82 -17.54 1.85
CA ALA A 129 -1.50 -18.77 1.41
C ALA A 129 -2.07 -18.65 -0.01
#